data_AF-A0A836FVW6-F1
#
_entry.id   AF-A0A836FVW6-F1
#
_cell.length_a   1.000
_cell.length_b   1.000
_cell.length_c   1.000
_cell.angle_alpha   90.00
_cell.angle_beta   90.00
_cell.angle_gamma   90.00
#
_symmetry.space_group_name_H-M   'P 1'
#
loop_
_entity.id
_entity.type
_entity.pdbx_description
1 polymer ?
#
loop_
_entity_poly.entity_id
_entity_poly.type
_entity_poly.pdbx_seq_one_letter_code
_entity_poly.pdbx_strand_id
1 'polypeptide(L)'
;MSEQQVPASVAQRVIIKFLTKKGVKPCAILTGLKVQYGDDTLSKTQVFDWAKKFKSGRESVENVSHNRRPRSSVSVTTLEFVRNWLVTQPQSFYEQGINKLPNRWEKCVEREGDYVEK
;
A
#
# COMPACT_ATOMS: atom_id res chain seq x y z
N MET A 1 -24.98 12.85 23.60
CA MET A 1 -24.20 13.20 22.39
C MET A 1 -22.74 12.96 22.74
N SER A 2 -22.19 11.79 22.40
CA SER A 2 -20.79 11.48 22.73
C SER A 2 -19.90 12.19 21.71
N GLU A 3 -19.02 13.08 22.17
CA GLU A 3 -17.97 13.65 21.33
C GLU A 3 -17.08 12.52 20.80
N GLN A 4 -17.17 12.24 19.50
CA GLN A 4 -16.18 11.41 18.84
C GLN A 4 -14.87 12.20 18.82
N GLN A 5 -13.89 11.76 19.62
CA GLN A 5 -12.58 12.38 19.66
C GLN A 5 -11.91 12.25 18.29
N VAL A 6 -11.72 13.39 17.61
CA VAL A 6 -11.08 13.44 16.29
C VAL A 6 -9.61 13.01 16.46
N PRO A 7 -9.12 12.00 15.72
CA PRO A 7 -7.73 11.59 15.81
C PRO A 7 -6.78 12.75 15.50
N ALA A 8 -5.69 12.89 16.24
CA ALA A 8 -4.72 13.98 16.06
C ALA A 8 -4.20 14.07 14.61
N SER A 9 -4.05 12.94 13.93
CA SER A 9 -3.66 12.89 12.52
C SER A 9 -4.68 13.52 11.57
N VAL A 10 -5.98 13.40 11.86
CA VAL A 10 -7.06 14.03 11.08
C VAL A 10 -7.07 15.54 11.33
N ALA A 11 -6.94 15.97 12.59
CA ALA A 11 -6.85 17.37 12.97
C ALA A 11 -5.67 18.08 12.27
N GLN A 12 -4.48 17.47 12.27
CA GLN A 12 -3.31 17.99 11.54
C GLN A 12 -3.58 18.11 10.03
N ARG A 13 -4.26 17.15 9.41
CA ARG A 13 -4.62 17.23 7.97
C ARG A 13 -5.62 18.34 7.65
N VAL A 14 -6.56 18.62 8.54
CA VAL A 14 -7.46 19.78 8.42
C VAL A 14 -6.66 21.08 8.41
N ILE A 15 -5.68 21.21 9.31
CA ILE A 15 -4.78 22.38 9.36
C ILE A 15 -3.95 22.47 8.07
N ILE A 16 -3.36 21.38 7.60
CA ILE A 16 -2.59 21.34 6.35
C ILE A 16 -3.46 21.79 5.18
N LYS A 17 -4.70 21.29 5.09
CA LYS A 17 -5.66 21.67 4.04
C LYS A 17 -5.94 23.17 4.05
N PHE A 18 -6.28 23.71 5.21
CA PHE A 18 -6.59 25.14 5.37
C PHE A 18 -5.41 26.03 4.98
N LEU A 19 -4.21 25.73 5.49
CA LEU A 19 -3.01 26.52 5.23
C LEU A 19 -2.54 26.40 3.77
N THR A 20 -2.71 25.23 3.15
CA THR A 20 -2.41 25.03 1.73
C THR A 20 -3.33 25.87 0.85
N LYS A 21 -4.63 25.94 1.17
CA LYS A 21 -5.59 26.80 0.44
C LYS A 21 -5.28 28.30 0.61
N LYS A 22 -4.69 28.69 1.73
CA LYS A 22 -4.16 30.05 1.94
C LYS A 22 -2.84 30.33 1.22
N GLY A 23 -2.26 29.36 0.51
CA GLY A 23 -1.01 29.52 -0.24
C GLY A 23 0.26 29.38 0.61
N VAL A 24 0.16 28.90 1.85
CA VAL A 24 1.33 28.71 2.72
C VAL A 24 2.16 27.52 2.22
N LYS A 25 3.49 27.70 2.16
CA LYS A 25 4.42 26.65 1.72
C LYS A 25 4.48 25.50 2.74
N PRO A 26 4.59 24.23 2.30
CA PRO A 26 4.62 23.05 3.19
C PRO A 26 5.70 23.10 4.28
N CYS A 27 6.87 23.70 4.02
CA CYS A 27 7.91 23.88 5.04
C CYS A 27 7.40 24.70 6.24
N ALA A 28 6.71 25.81 5.99
CA ALA A 28 6.19 26.67 7.05
C ALA A 28 5.04 25.99 7.81
N ILE A 29 4.23 25.20 7.10
CA ILE A 29 3.19 24.35 7.70
C ILE A 29 3.82 23.33 8.67
N LEU A 30 4.88 22.64 8.24
CA LEU A 30 5.60 21.68 9.08
C LEU A 30 6.17 22.35 10.34
N THR A 31 6.77 23.53 10.21
CA THR A 31 7.26 24.28 11.37
C THR A 31 6.14 24.61 12.36
N GLY A 32 5.00 25.11 11.86
CA GLY A 32 3.84 25.40 12.72
C GLY A 32 3.25 24.15 13.38
N LEU A 33 3.19 23.03 12.65
CA LEU A 33 2.74 21.75 13.21
C LEU A 33 3.68 21.24 14.30
N LYS A 34 5.01 21.32 14.10
CA LYS A 34 5.98 20.90 15.11
C LYS A 34 5.86 21.67 16.42
N VAL A 35 5.58 22.97 16.33
CA VAL A 35 5.36 23.81 17.53
C VAL A 35 4.11 23.36 18.30
N GLN A 36 3.04 22.98 17.58
CA GLN A 36 1.77 22.62 18.19
C GLN A 36 1.69 21.16 18.67
N TYR A 37 2.29 20.23 17.93
CA TYR A 37 2.12 18.78 18.13
C TYR A 37 3.40 18.06 18.58
N GLY A 38 4.55 18.73 18.62
CA GLY A 38 5.80 18.14 19.08
C GLY A 38 6.15 16.83 18.35
N ASP A 39 6.34 15.76 19.11
CA ASP A 39 6.67 14.43 18.60
C ASP A 39 5.49 13.72 17.91
N ASP A 40 4.26 14.12 18.19
CA ASP A 40 3.06 13.60 17.54
C ASP A 40 2.80 14.24 16.16
N THR A 41 3.72 15.08 15.69
CA THR A 41 3.62 15.75 14.38
C THR A 41 3.75 14.74 13.24
N LEU A 42 2.91 14.88 12.22
CA LEU A 42 3.05 14.13 10.97
C LEU A 42 4.46 14.29 10.39
N SER A 43 5.01 13.19 9.87
CA SER A 43 6.34 13.21 9.25
C SER A 43 6.41 14.24 8.11
N LYS A 44 7.63 14.74 7.84
CA LYS A 44 7.89 15.66 6.73
C LYS A 44 7.26 15.17 5.42
N THR A 45 7.45 13.89 5.08
CA THR A 45 6.89 13.29 3.86
C THR A 45 5.36 13.36 3.85
N GLN A 46 4.69 13.02 4.95
CA GLN A 46 3.24 13.08 5.04
C GLN A 46 2.71 14.51 4.89
N VAL A 47 3.33 15.51 5.52
CA VAL A 47 2.92 16.91 5.40
C VAL A 47 3.01 17.38 3.94
N PHE A 48 4.10 17.06 3.26
CA PHE A 48 4.29 17.42 1.85
C PHE A 48 3.32 16.70 0.92
N ASP A 49 3.08 15.40 1.13
CA ASP A 49 2.13 14.63 0.35
C ASP A 49 0.70 15.16 0.51
N TRP A 50 0.28 15.47 1.73
CA TRP A 50 -1.04 16.04 1.98
C TRP A 50 -1.19 17.43 1.36
N ALA A 51 -0.20 18.31 1.53
CA ALA A 51 -0.21 19.62 0.88
C ALA A 51 -0.27 19.51 -0.65
N LYS A 52 0.47 18.57 -1.26
CA LYS A 52 0.41 18.28 -2.70
C LYS A 52 -0.99 17.83 -3.12
N LYS A 53 -1.60 16.90 -2.37
CA LYS A 53 -2.96 16.39 -2.64
C LYS A 53 -4.02 17.49 -2.54
N PHE A 54 -3.94 18.36 -1.53
CA PHE A 54 -4.87 19.48 -1.39
C PHE A 54 -4.67 20.54 -2.48
N LYS A 55 -3.41 20.81 -2.87
CA LYS A 55 -3.10 21.69 -4.00
C LYS A 55 -3.63 21.14 -5.34
N SER A 56 -3.67 19.81 -5.51
CA SER A 56 -4.26 19.16 -6.68
C SER A 56 -5.79 19.00 -6.60
N GLY A 57 -6.47 19.67 -5.68
CA GLY A 57 -7.94 19.71 -5.62
C GLY A 57 -8.60 18.62 -4.77
N ARG A 58 -7.85 17.81 -4.00
CA ARG A 58 -8.46 16.90 -3.03
C ARG A 58 -9.14 17.70 -1.92
N GLU A 59 -10.33 17.30 -1.48
CA GLU A 59 -11.01 17.92 -0.34
C GLU A 59 -11.06 17.01 0.90
N SER A 60 -11.03 15.70 0.74
CA SER A 60 -11.11 14.75 1.87
C SER A 60 -9.80 14.70 2.68
N VAL A 61 -9.92 14.79 4.01
CA VAL A 61 -8.82 14.63 5.00
C VAL A 61 -8.63 13.17 5.44
N GLU A 62 -9.59 12.31 5.11
CA GLU A 62 -9.54 10.90 5.47
C GLU A 62 -8.63 10.12 4.54
N ASN A 63 -8.06 9.03 5.03
CA ASN A 63 -7.34 8.10 4.16
C ASN A 63 -8.34 7.47 3.18
N VAL A 64 -7.94 7.35 1.91
CA VAL A 64 -8.73 6.56 0.96
C VAL A 64 -8.47 5.10 1.29
N SER A 65 -9.53 4.32 1.48
CA SER A 65 -9.39 2.87 1.53
C SER A 65 -8.85 2.41 0.18
N HIS A 66 -7.61 1.92 0.16
CA HIS A 66 -7.15 1.19 -1.01
C HIS A 66 -7.90 -0.14 -1.05
N ASN A 67 -8.39 -0.52 -2.23
CA ASN A 67 -8.80 -1.89 -2.47
C ASN A 67 -7.59 -2.77 -2.14
N ARG A 68 -7.65 -3.44 -0.99
CA ARG A 68 -6.67 -4.49 -0.68
C ARG A 68 -6.78 -5.52 -1.81
N ARG A 69 -5.68 -6.22 -2.09
CA ARG A 69 -5.72 -7.38 -2.99
C ARG A 69 -6.93 -8.24 -2.59
N PRO A 70 -7.90 -8.48 -3.50
CA PRO A 70 -9.06 -9.28 -3.15
C PRO A 70 -8.57 -10.59 -2.54
N ARG A 71 -9.17 -11.03 -1.43
CA ARG A 71 -8.97 -12.39 -0.90
C ARG A 71 -9.66 -13.44 -1.79
N SER A 72 -9.70 -13.21 -3.11
CA SER A 72 -10.16 -14.16 -4.11
C SER A 72 -9.24 -15.38 -4.21
N SER A 73 -8.03 -15.31 -3.65
CA SER A 73 -7.12 -16.45 -3.55
C SER A 73 -7.56 -17.51 -2.52
N VAL A 74 -8.65 -17.29 -1.76
CA VAL A 74 -9.12 -18.20 -0.71
C VAL A 74 -10.65 -18.34 -0.67
N SER A 75 -11.37 -17.93 -1.72
CA SER A 75 -12.79 -18.31 -1.79
C SER A 75 -12.87 -19.83 -1.93
N VAL A 76 -13.80 -20.45 -1.20
CA VAL A 76 -14.02 -21.91 -1.23
C VAL A 76 -14.20 -22.39 -2.67
N THR A 77 -14.92 -21.61 -3.49
CA THR A 77 -15.16 -21.87 -4.91
C THR A 77 -13.87 -21.87 -5.76
N THR A 78 -12.95 -20.93 -5.52
CA THR A 78 -11.67 -20.88 -6.26
C THR A 78 -10.74 -22.00 -5.82
N LEU A 79 -10.76 -22.38 -4.54
CA LEU A 79 -9.99 -23.51 -4.03
C LEU A 79 -10.46 -24.84 -4.63
N GLU A 80 -11.77 -25.05 -4.70
CA GLU A 80 -12.37 -26.24 -5.33
C GLU A 80 -12.04 -26.33 -6.82
N PHE A 81 -12.16 -25.22 -7.55
CA PHE A 81 -11.80 -25.17 -8.97
C PHE A 81 -10.33 -25.56 -9.20
N VAL A 82 -9.40 -24.98 -8.43
CA VAL A 82 -7.96 -25.27 -8.57
C VAL A 82 -7.66 -26.72 -8.21
N ARG A 83 -8.27 -27.26 -7.16
CA ARG A 83 -8.12 -28.68 -6.77
C ARG A 83 -8.60 -29.61 -7.86
N ASN A 84 -9.79 -29.38 -8.40
CA ASN A 84 -10.35 -30.18 -9.48
C ASN A 84 -9.46 -30.11 -10.72
N TRP A 85 -9.04 -28.91 -11.11
CA TRP A 85 -8.15 -28.72 -12.26
C TRP A 85 -6.81 -29.45 -12.10
N LEU A 86 -6.22 -29.46 -10.90
CA LEU A 86 -5.00 -30.21 -10.64
C LEU A 86 -5.21 -31.72 -10.85
N VAL A 87 -6.28 -32.29 -10.28
CA VAL A 87 -6.57 -33.73 -10.40
C VAL A 87 -6.81 -34.16 -11.86
N THR A 88 -7.30 -33.27 -12.72
CA THR A 88 -7.50 -33.58 -14.15
C THR A 88 -6.22 -33.53 -14.98
N GLN A 89 -5.07 -33.11 -14.42
CA GLN A 89 -3.84 -33.02 -15.20
C GLN A 89 -3.20 -34.41 -15.44
N PRO A 90 -2.64 -34.67 -16.63
CA PRO A 90 -1.93 -35.92 -16.91
C PRO A 90 -0.60 -35.99 -16.15
N GLN A 91 -0.09 -37.20 -15.92
CA GLN A 91 1.20 -37.42 -15.26
C GLN A 91 2.35 -36.60 -15.89
N SER A 92 2.36 -36.50 -17.23
CA SER A 92 3.37 -35.75 -17.97
C SER A 92 3.41 -34.25 -17.63
N PHE A 93 2.30 -33.66 -17.20
CA PHE A 93 2.25 -32.26 -16.72
C PHE A 93 3.15 -32.08 -15.50
N TYR A 94 3.03 -32.99 -14.52
CA TYR A 94 3.83 -32.96 -13.30
C TYR A 94 5.29 -33.29 -13.59
N GLU A 95 5.56 -34.30 -14.40
CA GLU A 95 6.93 -34.67 -14.80
C GLU A 95 7.65 -33.50 -15.48
N GLN A 96 7.00 -32.85 -16.46
CA GLN A 96 7.57 -31.66 -17.11
C GLN A 96 7.80 -30.51 -16.13
N GLY A 97 6.92 -30.33 -15.15
CA GLY A 97 7.07 -29.33 -14.09
C GLY A 97 8.26 -29.63 -13.18
N ILE A 98 8.33 -30.85 -12.67
CA ILE A 98 9.36 -31.34 -11.74
C ILE A 98 10.73 -31.35 -12.42
N ASN A 99 10.82 -31.82 -13.66
CA ASN A 99 12.07 -31.87 -14.43
C ASN A 99 12.62 -30.47 -14.78
N LYS A 100 11.79 -29.42 -14.70
CA LYS A 100 12.24 -28.03 -14.84
C LYS A 100 12.78 -27.43 -13.53
N LEU A 101 12.54 -28.06 -12.37
CA LEU A 101 12.98 -27.54 -11.07
C LEU A 101 14.50 -27.49 -10.92
N PRO A 102 15.30 -28.51 -11.31
CA PRO A 102 16.76 -28.45 -11.21
C PRO A 102 17.35 -27.26 -11.99
N ASN A 103 16.94 -27.09 -13.25
CA ASN A 103 17.39 -25.97 -14.09
C ASN A 103 16.98 -24.59 -13.52
N ARG A 104 15.83 -24.51 -12.85
CA ARG A 104 15.39 -23.26 -12.19
C ARG A 104 16.21 -22.97 -10.93
N TRP A 105 16.50 -24.02 -10.15
CA TRP A 105 17.33 -23.92 -8.96
C TRP A 105 18.74 -23.45 -9.31
N GLU A 106 19.37 -24.05 -10.30
CA GLU A 106 20.70 -23.69 -10.79
C GLU A 106 20.76 -22.21 -11.21
N LYS A 107 19.78 -21.75 -12.01
CA LYS A 107 19.66 -20.33 -12.39
C LYS A 107 19.50 -19.38 -11.20
N CYS A 108 18.79 -19.78 -10.15
CA CYS A 108 18.65 -18.96 -8.96
C CYS A 108 19.98 -18.83 -8.19
N VAL A 109 20.76 -19.90 -8.15
CA VAL A 109 22.10 -19.91 -7.52
C VAL A 109 23.07 -19.06 -8.34
N GLU A 110 23.11 -19.22 -9.66
CA GLU A 110 23.95 -18.43 -10.58
C GLU A 110 23.65 -16.93 -10.52
N ARG A 111 22.41 -16.55 -10.21
CA ARG A 111 21.96 -15.16 -10.13
C ARG A 111 21.92 -14.59 -8.72
N GLU A 112 22.47 -15.30 -7.72
CA GLU A 112 22.46 -14.86 -6.32
C GLU A 112 21.07 -14.47 -5.78
N GLY A 113 20.01 -15.10 -6.30
CA GLY A 113 18.63 -14.78 -5.94
C GLY A 113 18.01 -13.57 -6.66
N ASP A 114 18.66 -13.01 -7.68
CA ASP A 114 18.07 -11.96 -8.51
C ASP A 114 16.90 -12.49 -9.36
N TYR A 115 15.88 -11.66 -9.56
CA TYR A 115 14.61 -12.10 -10.11
C TYR A 115 14.76 -12.50 -11.58
N VAL A 116 14.33 -13.71 -11.95
CA VAL A 116 14.38 -14.19 -13.33
C VAL A 116 13.25 -13.52 -14.11
N GLU A 117 13.53 -12.41 -14.79
CA GLU A 117 12.63 -11.84 -15.79
C GLU A 117 12.37 -12.83 -16.95
N LYS A 118 11.18 -12.73 -17.54
CA LYS A 118 10.62 -13.70 -18.51
C LYS A 118 11.29 -13.64 -19.88
#